data_AF-A0A496R7T2-F1
#
_entry.id   AF-A0A496R7T2-F1
#
_cell.length_a   1.000
_cell.length_b   1.000
_cell.length_c   1.000
_cell.angle_alpha   90.00
_cell.angle_beta   90.00
_cell.angle_gamma   90.00
#
_symmetry.space_group_name_H-M   'P 1'
#
loop_
_entity.id
_entity.type
_entity.pdbx_description
1 polymer ?
#
loop_
_entity_poly.entity_id
_entity_poly.type
_entity_poly.pdbx_seq_one_letter_code
_entity_poly.pdbx_strand_id
1 'polypeptide(L)'
;MIFARKFTLAEDDDYERIVAAGGRLRALLEAFTVGQLPREYGLMQLAGYARSLLAVQRVDGSFSSYAHPEKLEIDVRTDAHRFVTWAALAFLCRFEDTWKKTGEKAGEINLSDKELDEGISAVFRCPVVSDFTFPESGEAEPVQQVEAVLILSSGGIPGRLSADPSAAPELKAGLDVLKADFRHRLETGNTSLPGGIEYADLFHQAQEGLEH
;
A
#
# COMPACT_ATOMS: atom_id res chain seq x y z
N MET A 1 8.92 -14.52 12.58
CA MET A 1 9.27 -13.81 11.34
C MET A 1 10.14 -12.62 11.71
N ILE A 2 11.32 -12.46 11.11
CA ILE A 2 12.18 -11.28 11.34
C ILE A 2 11.78 -10.24 10.28
N PHE A 3 11.22 -9.11 10.69
CA PHE A 3 10.94 -8.03 9.74
C PHE A 3 12.26 -7.37 9.29
N ALA A 4 12.26 -6.78 8.10
CA ALA A 4 13.42 -6.03 7.63
C ALA A 4 13.49 -4.68 8.36
N ARG A 5 14.69 -4.23 8.74
CA ARG A 5 14.91 -2.93 9.40
C ARG A 5 14.98 -1.76 8.42
N LYS A 6 15.12 -2.07 7.13
CA LYS A 6 15.16 -1.14 6.01
C LYS A 6 14.52 -1.79 4.79
N PHE A 7 13.93 -0.99 3.92
CA PHE A 7 13.54 -1.41 2.59
C PHE A 7 14.78 -1.42 1.68
N THR A 8 14.93 -2.46 0.88
CA THR A 8 16.02 -2.60 -0.10
C THR A 8 15.47 -3.13 -1.40
N LEU A 9 15.89 -2.52 -2.50
CA LEU A 9 15.62 -3.01 -3.84
C LEU A 9 16.34 -4.34 -4.06
N ALA A 10 15.76 -5.22 -4.88
CA ALA A 10 16.48 -6.33 -5.47
C ALA A 10 17.55 -5.79 -6.42
N GLU A 11 18.76 -6.35 -6.32
CA GLU A 11 19.93 -5.93 -7.09
C GLU A 11 20.10 -6.72 -8.40
N ASP A 12 19.36 -7.81 -8.56
CA ASP A 12 19.37 -8.73 -9.68
C ASP A 12 17.96 -9.03 -10.22
N ASP A 13 17.90 -9.62 -11.41
CA ASP A 13 16.66 -9.99 -12.11
C ASP A 13 16.03 -11.28 -11.53
N ASP A 14 16.36 -11.62 -10.28
CA ASP A 14 15.83 -12.77 -9.57
C ASP A 14 14.39 -12.48 -9.11
N TYR A 15 13.43 -13.10 -9.80
CA TYR A 15 12.00 -12.96 -9.53
C TYR A 15 11.65 -13.21 -8.06
N GLU A 16 12.22 -14.24 -7.42
CA GLU A 16 11.89 -14.55 -6.03
C GLU A 16 12.34 -13.43 -5.10
N ARG A 17 13.48 -12.79 -5.37
CA ARG A 17 13.98 -11.68 -4.57
C ARG A 17 13.19 -10.41 -4.78
N ILE A 18 12.80 -10.12 -6.02
CA ILE A 18 11.94 -8.99 -6.37
C ILE A 18 10.62 -9.10 -5.60
N VAL A 19 9.92 -10.23 -5.73
CA VAL A 19 8.64 -10.48 -5.05
C VAL A 19 8.82 -10.48 -3.53
N ALA A 20 9.88 -11.10 -3.01
CA ALA A 20 10.12 -11.14 -1.56
C ALA A 20 10.35 -9.74 -0.94
N ALA A 21 10.93 -8.78 -1.68
CA ALA A 21 11.09 -7.42 -1.20
C ALA A 21 9.73 -6.70 -1.06
N GLY A 22 8.83 -6.85 -2.03
CA GLY A 22 7.45 -6.36 -1.94
C GLY A 22 6.67 -7.06 -0.83
N GLY A 23 6.78 -8.39 -0.75
CA GLY A 23 6.12 -9.19 0.29
C GLY A 23 6.54 -8.83 1.71
N ARG A 24 7.82 -8.49 1.94
CA ARG A 24 8.30 -8.02 3.26
C ARG A 24 7.68 -6.68 3.66
N LEU A 25 7.51 -5.75 2.72
CA LEU A 25 6.83 -4.48 2.97
C LEU A 25 5.36 -4.71 3.34
N ARG A 26 4.66 -5.56 2.59
CA ARG A 26 3.27 -5.94 2.88
C ARG A 26 3.13 -6.59 4.25
N ALA A 27 3.96 -7.58 4.57
CA ALA A 27 3.94 -8.26 5.86
C ALA A 27 4.22 -7.31 7.04
N LEU A 28 5.14 -6.35 6.85
CA LEU A 28 5.40 -5.31 7.86
C LEU A 28 4.21 -4.38 8.04
N LEU A 29 3.58 -3.92 6.96
CA LEU A 29 2.36 -3.11 7.01
C LEU A 29 1.25 -3.84 7.76
N GLU A 30 0.96 -5.10 7.39
CA GLU A 30 -0.07 -5.92 8.04
C GLU A 30 0.19 -6.05 9.55
N ALA A 31 1.41 -6.42 9.95
CA ALA A 31 1.80 -6.52 11.35
C ALA A 31 1.71 -5.18 12.10
N PHE A 32 2.03 -4.07 11.43
CA PHE A 32 1.90 -2.73 11.98
C PHE A 32 0.43 -2.33 12.19
N THR A 33 -0.43 -2.63 11.22
CA THR A 33 -1.86 -2.31 11.28
C THR A 33 -2.55 -3.05 12.42
N VAL A 34 -2.26 -4.34 12.63
CA VAL A 34 -2.88 -5.16 13.69
C VAL A 34 -2.17 -5.08 15.05
N GLY A 35 -1.13 -4.24 15.18
CA GLY A 35 -0.40 -4.06 16.43
C GLY A 35 0.42 -5.28 16.88
N GLN A 36 0.82 -6.15 15.94
CA GLN A 36 1.60 -7.37 16.19
C GLN A 36 3.09 -7.21 15.83
N LEU A 37 3.59 -5.98 15.83
CA LEU A 37 5.01 -5.74 15.66
C LEU A 37 5.81 -6.35 16.84
N PRO A 38 7.00 -6.93 16.58
CA PRO A 38 7.90 -7.38 17.64
C PRO A 38 8.27 -6.22 18.57
N ARG A 39 8.62 -6.51 19.83
CA ARG A 39 8.92 -5.46 20.82
C ARG A 39 10.08 -4.55 20.40
N GLU A 40 11.00 -5.06 19.60
CA GLU A 40 12.13 -4.31 19.04
C GLU A 40 11.76 -3.35 17.90
N TYR A 41 10.51 -3.39 17.40
CA TYR A 41 9.96 -2.48 16.38
C TYR A 41 9.20 -1.33 17.04
N GLY A 42 9.95 -0.41 17.65
CA GLY A 42 9.41 0.86 18.15
C GLY A 42 9.30 1.92 17.06
N LEU A 43 8.84 3.11 17.44
CA LEU A 43 8.65 4.23 16.52
C LEU A 43 9.94 4.61 15.77
N MET A 44 11.09 4.56 16.45
CA MET A 44 12.41 4.79 15.84
C MET A 44 12.74 3.82 14.71
N GLN A 45 12.42 2.53 14.86
CA GLN A 45 12.66 1.52 13.84
C GLN A 45 11.72 1.71 12.64
N LEU A 46 10.45 2.05 12.91
CA LEU A 46 9.49 2.37 11.86
C LEU A 46 9.87 3.64 11.09
N ALA A 47 10.41 4.64 11.77
CA ALA A 47 10.93 5.86 11.13
C ALA A 47 12.16 5.58 10.28
N GLY A 48 13.08 4.73 10.77
CA GLY A 48 14.22 4.26 9.98
C GLY A 48 13.77 3.51 8.72
N TYR A 49 12.70 2.73 8.83
CA TYR A 49 12.10 2.04 7.68
C TYR A 49 11.44 3.04 6.71
N ALA A 50 10.63 3.98 7.20
CA ALA A 50 10.01 5.03 6.41
C ALA A 50 11.05 5.84 5.63
N ARG A 51 12.14 6.24 6.29
CA ARG A 51 13.25 6.94 5.64
C ARG A 51 13.94 6.08 4.58
N SER A 52 14.11 4.78 4.82
CA SER A 52 14.68 3.88 3.81
C SER A 52 13.77 3.68 2.59
N LEU A 53 12.45 3.75 2.76
CA LEU A 53 11.50 3.80 1.65
C LEU A 53 11.69 5.11 0.87
N LEU A 54 11.61 6.26 1.55
CA LEU A 54 11.74 7.58 0.92
C LEU A 54 13.06 7.73 0.16
N ALA A 55 14.16 7.14 0.66
CA ALA A 55 15.46 7.16 0.00
C ALA A 55 15.49 6.42 -1.36
N VAL A 56 14.56 5.51 -1.61
CA VAL A 56 14.42 4.79 -2.89
C VAL A 56 13.19 5.21 -3.70
N GLN A 57 12.50 6.28 -3.27
CA GLN A 57 11.38 6.83 -4.02
C GLN A 57 11.86 7.28 -5.39
N ARG A 58 11.10 6.91 -6.43
CA ARG A 58 11.41 7.28 -7.82
C ARG A 58 11.05 8.75 -8.05
N VAL A 59 11.61 9.33 -9.11
CA VAL A 59 11.38 10.75 -9.47
C VAL A 59 9.91 11.07 -9.70
N ASP A 60 9.13 10.10 -10.17
CA ASP A 60 7.69 10.22 -10.37
C ASP A 60 6.86 10.04 -9.08
N GLY A 61 7.50 9.78 -7.94
CA GLY A 61 6.86 9.56 -6.64
C GLY A 61 6.52 8.09 -6.32
N SER A 62 6.67 7.18 -7.29
CA SER A 62 6.33 5.77 -7.12
C SER A 62 7.43 4.95 -6.41
N PHE A 63 7.11 3.71 -6.06
CA PHE A 63 8.05 2.74 -5.48
C PHE A 63 8.11 1.45 -6.28
N SER A 64 9.23 0.74 -6.19
CA SER A 64 9.33 -0.63 -6.69
C SER A 64 10.24 -1.43 -5.79
N SER A 65 10.07 -2.75 -5.80
CA SER A 65 11.01 -3.71 -5.23
C SER A 65 12.21 -3.96 -6.14
N TYR A 66 12.23 -3.40 -7.35
CA TYR A 66 13.28 -3.59 -8.36
C TYR A 66 13.68 -2.24 -8.98
N ALA A 67 14.95 -2.10 -9.38
CA ALA A 67 15.46 -0.83 -9.92
C ALA A 67 14.84 -0.45 -11.27
N HIS A 68 14.50 -1.46 -12.09
CA HIS A 68 14.06 -1.30 -13.48
C HIS A 68 12.68 -1.93 -13.72
N PRO A 69 11.61 -1.50 -13.02
CA PRO A 69 10.28 -2.10 -13.15
C PRO A 69 9.72 -2.05 -14.58
N GLU A 70 10.21 -1.13 -15.42
CA GLU A 70 9.88 -1.05 -16.84
C GLU A 70 10.32 -2.26 -17.68
N LYS A 71 11.27 -3.05 -17.18
CA LYS A 71 11.79 -4.26 -17.85
C LYS A 71 11.03 -5.54 -17.45
N LEU A 72 10.16 -5.46 -16.45
CA LEU A 72 9.41 -6.61 -15.96
C LEU A 72 8.19 -6.87 -16.83
N GLU A 73 7.79 -8.14 -16.91
CA GLU A 73 6.50 -8.55 -17.49
C GLU A 73 5.34 -7.89 -16.72
N ILE A 74 4.18 -7.72 -17.37
CA ILE A 74 3.06 -6.94 -16.83
C ILE A 74 2.62 -7.44 -15.44
N ASP A 75 2.49 -8.74 -15.25
CA ASP A 75 2.04 -9.33 -13.99
C ASP A 75 3.07 -9.10 -12.88
N VAL A 76 4.34 -9.39 -13.17
CA VAL A 76 5.45 -9.14 -12.24
C VAL A 76 5.59 -7.66 -11.91
N ARG A 77 5.37 -6.78 -12.89
CA ARG A 77 5.38 -5.32 -12.69
C ARG A 77 4.23 -4.88 -11.78
N THR A 78 3.05 -5.50 -11.88
CA THR A 78 1.94 -5.20 -10.97
C THR A 78 2.35 -5.48 -9.52
N ASP A 79 2.92 -6.65 -9.25
CA ASP A 79 3.38 -7.02 -7.91
C ASP A 79 4.57 -6.18 -7.44
N ALA A 80 5.58 -6.03 -8.30
CA ALA A 80 6.86 -5.44 -7.95
C ALA A 80 6.84 -3.91 -7.93
N HIS A 81 5.85 -3.26 -8.55
CA HIS A 81 5.81 -1.81 -8.71
C HIS A 81 4.49 -1.23 -8.22
N ARG A 82 3.35 -1.69 -8.75
CA ARG A 82 2.04 -1.10 -8.41
C ARG A 82 1.64 -1.42 -6.97
N PHE A 83 1.63 -2.70 -6.58
CA PHE A 83 1.33 -3.08 -5.19
C PHE A 83 2.38 -2.58 -4.21
N VAL A 84 3.67 -2.55 -4.58
CA VAL A 84 4.72 -1.94 -3.74
C VAL A 84 4.46 -0.45 -3.52
N THR A 85 4.03 0.29 -4.54
CA THR A 85 3.70 1.71 -4.42
C THR A 85 2.54 1.92 -3.45
N TRP A 86 1.47 1.14 -3.56
CA TRP A 86 0.33 1.23 -2.65
C TRP A 86 0.68 0.81 -1.23
N ALA A 87 1.47 -0.24 -1.05
CA ALA A 87 1.93 -0.68 0.26
C ALA A 87 2.85 0.35 0.92
N ALA A 88 3.72 1.02 0.15
CA ALA A 88 4.56 2.09 0.64
C ALA A 88 3.73 3.32 1.04
N LEU A 89 2.76 3.73 0.22
CA LEU A 89 1.81 4.80 0.56
C LEU A 89 1.06 4.48 1.86
N ALA A 90 0.48 3.28 1.97
CA ALA A 90 -0.25 2.83 3.14
C ALA A 90 0.66 2.82 4.40
N PHE A 91 1.88 2.32 4.27
CA PHE A 91 2.85 2.31 5.37
C PHE A 91 3.21 3.73 5.83
N LEU A 92 3.54 4.64 4.90
CA LEU A 92 3.93 6.02 5.21
C LEU A 92 2.78 6.78 5.90
N CYS A 93 1.55 6.63 5.39
CA CYS A 93 0.36 7.24 6.01
C CYS A 93 0.08 6.67 7.41
N ARG A 94 0.18 5.34 7.59
CA ARG A 94 0.02 4.71 8.90
C ARG A 94 1.08 5.16 9.89
N PHE A 95 2.32 5.26 9.42
CA PHE A 95 3.43 5.76 10.23
C PHE A 95 3.20 7.21 10.65
N GLU A 96 2.81 8.09 9.72
CA GLU A 96 2.50 9.49 10.00
C GLU A 96 1.40 9.63 11.06
N ASP A 97 0.29 8.91 10.92
CA ASP A 97 -0.82 8.91 11.88
C ASP A 97 -0.36 8.41 13.27
N THR A 98 0.39 7.31 13.30
CA THR A 98 0.93 6.75 14.54
C THR A 98 1.88 7.74 15.22
N TRP A 99 2.82 8.31 14.47
CA TRP A 99 3.76 9.28 14.97
C TRP A 99 3.04 10.51 15.55
N LYS A 100 2.11 11.11 14.80
CA LYS A 100 1.31 12.25 15.27
C LYS A 100 0.56 11.97 16.57
N LYS A 101 0.07 10.74 16.76
CA LYS A 101 -0.62 10.32 17.99
C LYS A 101 0.32 10.17 19.21
N THR A 102 1.59 9.82 19.01
CA THR A 102 2.55 9.72 20.12
C THR A 102 2.99 11.05 20.70
N GLY A 103 2.93 12.13 19.89
CA GLY A 103 3.41 13.45 20.29
C GLY A 103 4.94 13.58 20.37
N GLU A 104 5.69 12.57 19.92
CA GLU A 104 7.16 12.62 19.82
C GLU A 104 7.61 13.67 18.80
N LYS A 105 8.73 14.36 19.07
CA LYS A 105 9.21 15.44 18.20
C LYS A 105 10.09 14.90 17.08
N ALA A 106 10.04 15.53 15.89
CA ALA A 106 10.84 15.15 14.73
C ALA A 106 12.35 15.00 15.00
N GLY A 107 12.91 15.84 15.90
CA GLY A 107 14.32 15.79 16.27
C GLY A 107 14.74 14.50 17.00
N GLU A 108 13.80 13.80 17.64
CA GLU A 108 14.04 12.52 18.33
C GLU A 108 14.02 11.34 17.34
N ILE A 109 13.23 11.48 16.27
CA ILE A 109 12.91 10.40 15.31
C ILE A 109 13.82 10.39 14.07
N ASN A 110 14.60 11.46 13.86
CA ASN A 110 15.54 11.58 12.73
C ASN A 110 14.87 11.39 11.35
N LEU A 111 13.61 11.85 11.26
CA LEU A 111 12.80 12.02 10.07
C LEU A 111 11.95 13.29 10.28
N SER A 112 11.97 14.21 9.32
CA SER A 112 11.24 15.48 9.47
C SER A 112 9.80 15.39 8.95
N ASP A 113 8.88 16.17 9.54
CA ASP A 113 7.49 16.26 9.06
C ASP A 113 7.44 16.63 7.57
N LYS A 114 8.31 17.55 7.16
CA LYS A 114 8.42 18.02 5.78
C LYS A 114 8.83 16.89 4.83
N GLU A 115 9.86 16.12 5.18
CA GLU A 115 10.34 15.00 4.36
C GLU A 115 9.25 13.93 4.17
N LEU A 116 8.52 13.63 5.24
CA LEU A 116 7.41 12.67 5.21
C LEU A 116 6.23 13.18 4.36
N ASP A 117 5.82 14.44 4.57
CA ASP A 117 4.70 15.05 3.84
C ASP A 117 4.99 15.23 2.34
N GLU A 118 6.20 15.68 1.99
CA GLU A 118 6.66 15.76 0.59
C GLU A 118 6.69 14.37 -0.06
N GLY A 119 7.20 13.38 0.67
CA GLY A 119 7.23 11.98 0.24
C GLY A 119 5.85 11.45 -0.09
N ILE A 120 4.91 11.51 0.88
CA ILE A 120 3.51 11.07 0.72
C ILE A 120 2.81 11.81 -0.41
N SER A 121 2.96 13.14 -0.45
CA SER A 121 2.38 14.00 -1.48
C SER A 121 2.86 13.62 -2.88
N ALA A 122 4.12 13.24 -3.04
CA ALA A 122 4.65 12.77 -4.32
C ALA A 122 4.00 11.44 -4.75
N VAL A 123 3.75 10.51 -3.81
CA VAL A 123 3.09 9.23 -4.12
C VAL A 123 1.65 9.46 -4.59
N PHE A 124 0.90 10.32 -3.92
CA PHE A 124 -0.49 10.63 -4.31
C PHE A 124 -0.60 11.21 -5.72
N ARG A 125 0.45 11.91 -6.19
CA ARG A 125 0.51 12.51 -7.53
C ARG A 125 1.13 11.59 -8.57
N CYS A 126 1.65 10.43 -8.18
CA CYS A 126 2.33 9.54 -9.12
C CYS A 126 1.33 8.83 -10.04
N PRO A 127 1.71 8.52 -11.30
CA PRO A 127 0.82 7.86 -12.25
C PRO A 127 0.22 6.54 -11.74
N VAL A 128 0.98 5.78 -10.94
CA VAL A 128 0.54 4.49 -10.37
C VAL A 128 -0.64 4.63 -9.43
N VAL A 129 -0.77 5.78 -8.76
CA VAL A 129 -1.84 6.08 -7.80
C VAL A 129 -2.95 6.91 -8.43
N SER A 130 -2.61 7.87 -9.29
CA SER A 130 -3.60 8.70 -9.97
C SER A 130 -4.36 7.92 -11.05
N ASP A 131 -3.71 6.95 -11.72
CA ASP A 131 -4.37 6.02 -12.63
C ASP A 131 -4.71 4.73 -11.87
N PHE A 132 -5.64 4.85 -10.91
CA PHE A 132 -6.16 3.74 -10.10
C PHE A 132 -7.13 2.88 -10.91
N THR A 133 -6.63 2.37 -12.03
CA THR A 133 -7.32 1.47 -12.95
C THR A 133 -6.66 0.10 -12.89
N PHE A 134 -7.47 -0.96 -12.93
CA PHE A 134 -6.95 -2.31 -13.06
C PHE A 134 -6.88 -2.65 -14.56
N PRO A 135 -5.84 -3.35 -15.04
CA PRO A 135 -5.74 -3.67 -16.45
C PRO A 135 -7.00 -4.43 -16.91
N GLU A 136 -7.75 -3.85 -17.85
CA GLU A 136 -8.92 -4.49 -18.47
C GLU A 136 -8.45 -5.70 -19.30
N SER A 137 -8.31 -6.88 -18.67
CA SER A 137 -8.49 -8.22 -19.25
C SER A 137 -7.81 -9.29 -18.39
N GLY A 138 -8.56 -9.89 -17.48
CA GLY A 138 -8.13 -11.14 -16.87
C GLY A 138 -9.07 -11.63 -15.78
N GLU A 139 -9.13 -12.95 -15.63
CA GLU A 139 -9.75 -13.65 -14.50
C GLU A 139 -9.21 -13.18 -13.12
N ALA A 140 -8.06 -12.50 -13.08
CA ALA A 140 -7.42 -12.01 -11.86
C ALA A 140 -7.84 -10.59 -11.43
N GLU A 141 -8.57 -9.82 -12.25
CA GLU A 141 -8.90 -8.41 -11.96
C GLU A 141 -9.62 -8.24 -10.61
N PRO A 142 -10.66 -9.04 -10.27
CA PRO A 142 -11.33 -8.89 -8.98
C PRO A 142 -10.43 -9.22 -7.78
N VAL A 143 -9.49 -10.16 -7.93
CA VAL A 143 -8.52 -10.50 -6.88
C VAL A 143 -7.61 -9.30 -6.63
N GLN A 144 -7.09 -8.69 -7.69
CA GLN A 144 -6.21 -7.53 -7.60
C GLN A 144 -6.93 -6.31 -7.00
N GLN A 145 -8.20 -6.11 -7.32
CA GLN A 145 -9.04 -5.06 -6.74
C GLN A 145 -9.19 -5.22 -5.23
N VAL A 146 -9.51 -6.43 -4.77
CA VAL A 146 -9.63 -6.73 -3.34
C VAL A 146 -8.29 -6.52 -2.63
N GLU A 147 -7.20 -7.04 -3.19
CA GLU A 147 -5.86 -6.88 -2.61
C GLU A 147 -5.44 -5.41 -2.50
N ALA A 148 -5.69 -4.61 -3.55
CA ALA A 148 -5.41 -3.18 -3.55
C ALA A 148 -6.14 -2.47 -2.42
N VAL A 149 -7.43 -2.75 -2.26
CA VAL A 149 -8.26 -2.14 -1.21
C VAL A 149 -7.75 -2.54 0.17
N LEU A 150 -7.47 -3.83 0.41
CA LEU A 150 -6.94 -4.29 1.69
C LEU A 150 -5.60 -3.61 2.06
N ILE A 151 -4.71 -3.45 1.08
CA ILE A 151 -3.43 -2.74 1.29
C ILE A 151 -3.67 -1.27 1.65
N LEU A 152 -4.48 -0.56 0.87
CA LEU A 152 -4.72 0.87 1.06
C LEU A 152 -5.48 1.16 2.36
N SER A 153 -6.50 0.36 2.69
CA SER A 153 -7.25 0.47 3.94
C SER A 153 -6.39 0.19 5.17
N SER A 154 -5.41 -0.72 5.07
CA SER A 154 -4.45 -0.97 6.16
C SER A 154 -3.65 0.27 6.56
N GLY A 155 -3.48 1.22 5.63
CA GLY A 155 -2.83 2.50 5.85
C GLY A 155 -3.72 3.64 6.35
N GLY A 156 -5.04 3.42 6.47
CA GLY A 156 -6.02 4.48 6.74
C GLY A 156 -6.21 5.47 5.58
N ILE A 157 -5.89 5.04 4.35
CA ILE A 157 -5.99 5.89 3.15
C ILE A 157 -7.43 6.35 2.88
N PRO A 158 -8.47 5.50 2.98
CA PRO A 158 -9.86 5.94 2.72
C PRO A 158 -10.32 7.05 3.66
N GLY A 159 -10.07 6.94 4.97
CA GLY A 159 -10.30 8.03 5.93
C GLY A 159 -9.53 9.31 5.60
N ARG A 160 -8.25 9.22 5.21
CA ARG A 160 -7.45 10.39 4.80
C ARG A 160 -8.05 11.10 3.58
N LEU A 161 -8.39 10.34 2.53
CA LEU A 161 -8.99 10.90 1.32
C LEU A 161 -10.41 11.40 1.53
N SER A 162 -11.11 10.91 2.56
CA SER A 162 -12.41 11.47 2.95
C SER A 162 -12.26 12.84 3.62
N ALA A 163 -11.17 13.06 4.37
CA ALA A 163 -10.86 14.34 5.00
C ALA A 163 -10.28 15.37 4.02
N ASP A 164 -9.48 14.92 3.03
CA ASP A 164 -8.96 15.74 1.95
C ASP A 164 -9.02 15.00 0.60
N PRO A 165 -10.17 15.06 -0.10
CA PRO A 165 -10.33 14.41 -1.40
C PRO A 165 -9.43 15.00 -2.49
N SER A 166 -8.96 16.24 -2.32
CA SER A 166 -8.18 16.94 -3.33
C SER A 166 -6.74 16.43 -3.44
N ALA A 167 -6.26 15.69 -2.42
CA ALA A 167 -4.94 15.11 -2.40
C ALA A 167 -4.72 14.04 -3.48
N ALA A 168 -5.75 13.24 -3.79
CA ALA A 168 -5.75 12.21 -4.85
C ALA A 168 -7.19 11.90 -5.32
N PRO A 169 -7.79 12.76 -6.15
CA PRO A 169 -9.21 12.67 -6.49
C PRO A 169 -9.55 11.40 -7.28
N GLU A 170 -8.66 10.95 -8.16
CA GLU A 170 -8.86 9.74 -8.97
C GLU A 170 -8.81 8.47 -8.11
N LEU A 171 -7.86 8.40 -7.16
CA LEU A 171 -7.81 7.29 -6.20
C LEU A 171 -9.08 7.23 -5.37
N LYS A 172 -9.57 8.39 -4.87
CA LYS A 172 -10.81 8.44 -4.10
C LYS A 172 -12.01 7.97 -4.92
N ALA A 173 -12.13 8.44 -6.16
CA ALA A 173 -13.20 8.02 -7.06
C ALA A 173 -13.16 6.51 -7.33
N GLY A 174 -11.97 5.95 -7.59
CA GLY A 174 -11.80 4.52 -7.81
C GLY A 174 -12.16 3.67 -6.58
N LEU A 175 -11.77 4.11 -5.38
CA LEU A 175 -12.16 3.44 -4.14
C LEU A 175 -13.68 3.49 -3.89
N ASP A 176 -14.36 4.59 -4.24
CA ASP A 176 -15.82 4.68 -4.14
C ASP A 176 -16.55 3.73 -5.10
N VAL A 177 -16.01 3.57 -6.31
CA VAL A 177 -16.53 2.60 -7.30
C VAL A 177 -16.37 1.17 -6.76
N LEU A 178 -15.18 0.81 -6.26
CA LEU A 178 -14.94 -0.52 -5.68
C LEU A 178 -15.82 -0.78 -4.46
N LYS A 179 -16.04 0.24 -3.61
CA LYS A 179 -16.96 0.13 -2.46
C LYS A 179 -18.37 -0.25 -2.90
N ALA A 180 -18.88 0.40 -3.94
CA ALA A 180 -20.21 0.11 -4.48
C ALA A 180 -20.27 -1.29 -5.12
N ASP A 181 -19.23 -1.69 -5.85
CA ASP A 181 -19.12 -3.02 -6.48
C ASP A 181 -19.09 -4.14 -5.43
N PHE A 182 -18.22 -4.04 -4.41
CA PHE A 182 -18.12 -5.06 -3.36
C PHE A 182 -19.43 -5.20 -2.58
N ARG A 183 -20.10 -4.09 -2.28
CA ARG A 183 -21.43 -4.12 -1.66
C ARG A 183 -22.44 -4.86 -2.53
N HIS A 184 -22.49 -4.53 -3.83
CA HIS A 184 -23.41 -5.18 -4.76
C HIS A 184 -23.16 -6.69 -4.88
N ARG A 185 -21.90 -7.12 -4.92
CA ARG A 185 -21.51 -8.54 -4.94
C ARG A 185 -21.96 -9.28 -3.69
N LEU A 186 -21.76 -8.68 -2.51
CA LEU A 186 -22.20 -9.26 -1.24
C LEU A 186 -23.73 -9.37 -1.17
N GLU A 187 -24.46 -8.34 -1.60
CA GLU A 187 -25.94 -8.32 -1.61
C GLU A 187 -26.54 -9.35 -2.58
N THR A 188 -25.86 -9.63 -3.69
CA THR A 188 -26.31 -10.57 -4.73
C THR A 188 -25.79 -12.00 -4.54
N GLY A 189 -24.92 -12.24 -3.56
CA GLY A 189 -24.27 -13.53 -3.36
C GLY A 189 -23.23 -13.88 -4.44
N ASN A 190 -22.76 -12.90 -5.20
CA ASN A 190 -21.74 -13.06 -6.23
C ASN A 190 -20.32 -12.94 -5.63
N THR A 191 -19.99 -13.85 -4.71
CA THR A 191 -18.76 -13.80 -3.90
C THR A 191 -17.65 -14.74 -4.38
N SER A 192 -17.92 -15.57 -5.38
CA SER A 192 -16.92 -16.45 -5.98
C SER A 192 -16.10 -15.68 -7.03
N LEU A 193 -14.78 -15.77 -6.94
CA LEU A 193 -13.87 -15.24 -7.96
C LEU A 193 -13.44 -16.34 -8.95
N PRO A 194 -12.87 -15.97 -10.12
CA PRO A 194 -12.30 -16.93 -11.05
C PRO A 194 -11.31 -17.86 -10.34
N GLY A 195 -11.35 -19.15 -10.70
CA GLY A 195 -10.68 -20.22 -9.95
C GLY A 195 -11.52 -20.84 -8.82
N GLY A 196 -12.75 -20.38 -8.60
CA GLY A 196 -13.71 -21.00 -7.67
C GLY A 196 -13.41 -20.73 -6.20
N ILE A 197 -12.64 -19.68 -5.91
CA ILE A 197 -12.28 -19.29 -4.55
C ILE A 197 -13.39 -18.37 -4.01
N GLU A 198 -13.91 -18.70 -2.83
CA GLU A 198 -14.86 -17.84 -2.13
C GLU A 198 -14.13 -16.67 -1.48
N TYR A 199 -14.51 -15.46 -1.86
CA TYR A 199 -13.91 -14.21 -1.38
C TYR A 199 -14.86 -13.40 -0.49
N ALA A 200 -16.00 -13.97 -0.06
CA ALA A 200 -17.00 -13.26 0.75
C ALA A 200 -16.38 -12.54 1.97
N ASP A 201 -15.52 -13.24 2.73
CA ASP A 201 -14.84 -12.67 3.89
C ASP A 201 -13.89 -11.52 3.51
N LEU A 202 -13.18 -11.65 2.38
CA LEU A 202 -12.27 -10.62 1.89
C LEU A 202 -13.01 -9.41 1.33
N PHE A 203 -14.17 -9.60 0.68
CA PHE A 203 -15.05 -8.51 0.28
C PHE A 203 -15.62 -7.76 1.48
N HIS A 204 -16.01 -8.48 2.53
CA HIS A 204 -16.44 -7.86 3.78
C HIS A 204 -15.32 -7.01 4.39
N GLN A 205 -14.12 -7.56 4.53
CA GLN A 205 -12.95 -6.84 5.06
C GLN A 205 -12.59 -5.61 4.20
N ALA A 206 -12.64 -5.76 2.87
CA ALA A 206 -12.38 -4.67 1.94
C ALA A 206 -13.45 -3.57 2.05
N GLN A 207 -14.74 -3.93 2.16
CA GLN A 207 -15.82 -2.97 2.36
C GLN A 207 -15.68 -2.22 3.69
N GLU A 208 -15.44 -2.93 4.80
CA GLU A 208 -15.20 -2.34 6.13
C GLU A 208 -14.00 -1.37 6.08
N GLY A 209 -12.93 -1.77 5.41
CA GLY A 209 -11.74 -0.95 5.21
C GLY A 209 -12.01 0.35 4.42
N LEU A 210 -13.05 0.40 3.59
CA LEU A 210 -13.48 1.59 2.85
C LEU A 210 -14.50 2.46 3.60
N GLU A 211 -14.91 2.04 4.80
CA GLU A 211 -15.84 2.77 5.67
C GLU A 211 -15.12 3.55 6.78
N HIS A 212 -13.82 3.32 6.97
CA HIS A 212 -12.96 3.92 7.99
C HIS A 212 -11.82 4.77 7.40
#